data_AF-A0A3P6UU27-F1
#
_entry.id   AF-A0A3P6UU27-F1
#
_cell.length_a   1.000
_cell.length_b   1.000
_cell.length_c   1.000
_cell.angle_alpha   90.00
_cell.angle_beta   90.00
_cell.angle_gamma   90.00
#
_symmetry.space_group_name_H-M   'P 1'
#
loop_
_entity.id
_entity.type
_entity.pdbx_description
1 polymer ?
#
loop_
_entity_poly.entity_id
_entity_poly.type
_entity_poly.pdbx_seq_one_letter_code
_entity_poly.pdbx_strand_id
1 'polypeptide(L)'
;MLWVKSLKLVKPLNTLVKKPQLRFFRNENKECHFDTHAPLWLDIYRKVPRDLTQPTTTGAVISVICISFILFMVINDLLSFLTLEVRSELFVDDPGREGRVGVQLNISLPYLSCYYVGIDIQDDNGRHEVGFIRNTEKIPIGTSGCRLEGRFEISKVPGNFHISTHAADTQPETYDMRHKIHSIIFGDDITTSEILGSFNPLKDREALQTDAGFTHDYVLKIVPSVYEDINGNKKYNYQYTYAHKEYVTYHYSGKLIPALWFRYELQPITIKYTERRQPFYTFITSICAVVGGTFTVAGVIDASLFSLTEFYRKHQMGKLS
;
A
#
# COMPACT_ATOMS: atom_id res chain seq x y z
N MET A 1 -31.35 58.80 -1.38
CA MET A 1 -30.79 59.23 -2.67
C MET A 1 -31.48 58.44 -3.78
N LEU A 2 -32.29 59.03 -4.67
CA LEU A 2 -31.94 59.99 -5.76
C LEU A 2 -31.12 59.28 -6.87
N TRP A 3 -31.46 59.16 -8.17
CA TRP A 3 -32.66 59.40 -9.04
C TRP A 3 -32.92 58.11 -9.88
N VAL A 4 -34.05 57.76 -10.53
CA VAL A 4 -35.39 58.35 -10.84
C VAL A 4 -35.55 59.11 -12.19
N LYS A 5 -36.39 58.56 -13.11
CA LYS A 5 -36.96 59.11 -14.38
C LYS A 5 -36.02 59.20 -15.60
N SER A 6 -36.49 59.08 -16.86
CA SER A 6 -37.86 59.04 -17.45
C SER A 6 -38.05 57.83 -18.40
N LEU A 7 -39.21 57.17 -18.57
CA LEU A 7 -40.54 57.61 -19.05
C LEU A 7 -40.49 58.18 -20.51
N LYS A 8 -41.23 57.68 -21.52
CA LYS A 8 -42.71 57.51 -21.59
C LYS A 8 -43.17 56.65 -22.80
N LEU A 9 -44.29 55.91 -22.60
CA LEU A 9 -45.41 55.61 -23.54
C LEU A 9 -45.08 54.76 -24.80
N VAL A 10 -45.95 53.89 -25.36
CA VAL A 10 -47.43 53.92 -25.51
C VAL A 10 -48.08 52.52 -25.36
N LYS A 11 -49.30 52.45 -24.80
CA LYS A 11 -50.32 51.36 -24.92
C LYS A 11 -51.47 51.91 -25.80
N PRO A 12 -52.25 51.13 -26.60
CA PRO A 12 -53.18 50.04 -26.17
C PRO A 12 -53.16 48.82 -27.14
N LEU A 13 -53.98 47.75 -27.15
CA LEU A 13 -54.91 46.97 -26.28
C LEU A 13 -55.64 46.01 -27.28
N ASN A 14 -56.29 44.92 -26.81
CA ASN A 14 -57.20 44.01 -27.57
C ASN A 14 -56.53 42.96 -28.51
N THR A 15 -57.04 41.72 -28.71
CA THR A 15 -58.15 40.96 -28.07
C THR A 15 -58.04 39.44 -28.28
N LEU A 16 -58.55 38.69 -27.30
CA LEU A 16 -59.18 37.35 -27.34
C LEU A 16 -59.22 36.49 -28.64
N VAL A 17 -58.69 35.27 -28.52
CA VAL A 17 -59.34 33.96 -28.81
C VAL A 17 -60.21 33.80 -30.09
N LYS A 18 -59.75 32.95 -31.04
CA LYS A 18 -60.56 31.86 -31.66
C LYS A 18 -59.73 30.85 -32.48
N LYS A 19 -60.28 29.63 -32.63
CA LYS A 19 -59.69 28.40 -33.25
C LYS A 19 -59.46 28.49 -34.76
N PRO A 20 -58.60 27.59 -35.30
CA PRO A 20 -58.95 26.68 -36.39
C PRO A 20 -58.97 25.23 -35.89
N GLN A 21 -60.15 24.61 -35.76
CA GLN A 21 -60.68 23.63 -36.71
C GLN A 21 -59.90 22.31 -36.76
N LEU A 22 -60.40 21.30 -36.03
CA LEU A 22 -60.01 19.90 -36.24
C LEU A 22 -60.52 19.46 -37.62
N ARG A 23 -59.62 18.96 -38.48
CA ARG A 23 -60.02 18.01 -39.52
C ARG A 23 -59.73 16.60 -39.03
N PHE A 24 -60.79 15.86 -38.73
CA PHE A 24 -60.72 14.42 -38.64
C PHE A 24 -60.38 13.86 -40.02
N PHE A 25 -59.19 13.28 -40.17
CA PHE A 25 -59.01 12.15 -41.07
C PHE A 25 -59.00 10.89 -40.22
N ARG A 26 -60.09 10.12 -40.33
CA ARG A 26 -60.16 8.76 -39.83
C ARG A 26 -59.21 7.93 -40.68
N ASN A 27 -58.16 7.40 -40.07
CA ASN A 27 -57.54 6.20 -40.59
C ASN A 27 -57.42 5.19 -39.45
N GLU A 28 -57.97 4.02 -39.67
CA GLU A 28 -58.01 2.95 -38.69
C GLU A 28 -56.72 2.16 -38.79
N ASN A 29 -55.89 2.24 -37.76
CA ASN A 29 -55.19 1.09 -37.19
C ASN A 29 -54.58 1.49 -35.84
N LYS A 30 -54.77 0.64 -34.84
CA LYS A 30 -54.21 0.82 -33.49
C LYS A 30 -52.92 0.04 -33.39
N GLU A 31 -51.86 0.66 -32.88
CA GLU A 31 -50.85 -0.04 -32.09
C GLU A 31 -50.19 0.96 -31.13
N CYS A 32 -49.82 0.49 -29.94
CA CYS A 32 -49.52 1.38 -28.80
C CYS A 32 -48.10 1.94 -28.87
N HIS A 33 -47.99 3.27 -28.87
CA HIS A 33 -46.72 3.96 -28.59
C HIS A 33 -46.35 3.77 -27.11
N PHE A 34 -45.16 3.23 -26.85
CA PHE A 34 -44.57 3.19 -25.51
C PHE A 34 -43.37 4.15 -25.48
N ASP A 35 -43.65 5.46 -25.47
CA ASP A 35 -42.62 6.49 -25.38
C ASP A 35 -42.04 6.52 -23.97
N THR A 36 -40.85 5.93 -23.82
CA THR A 36 -39.99 6.19 -22.67
C THR A 36 -39.52 7.64 -22.74
N HIS A 37 -40.17 8.50 -21.95
CA HIS A 37 -39.83 9.92 -21.80
C HIS A 37 -38.46 10.12 -21.14
N ALA A 38 -37.38 9.88 -21.91
CA ALA A 38 -36.08 10.45 -21.61
C ALA A 38 -36.16 11.98 -21.76
N PRO A 39 -35.64 12.76 -20.80
CA PRO A 39 -35.83 14.21 -20.80
C PRO A 39 -35.00 14.89 -21.91
N LEU A 40 -35.61 15.91 -22.52
CA LEU A 40 -35.19 16.54 -23.78
C LEU A 40 -33.73 17.06 -23.82
N TRP A 41 -33.20 17.49 -22.67
CA TRP A 41 -31.82 18.00 -22.50
C TRP A 41 -30.69 16.98 -22.70
N LEU A 42 -30.98 15.67 -22.81
CA LEU A 42 -29.96 14.63 -23.07
C LEU A 42 -29.91 14.17 -24.55
N ASP A 43 -30.78 14.69 -25.42
CA ASP A 43 -30.88 14.27 -26.83
C ASP A 43 -29.98 15.15 -27.73
N ILE A 44 -28.66 15.08 -27.49
CA ILE A 44 -27.63 15.90 -28.18
C ILE A 44 -27.51 15.57 -29.68
N TYR A 45 -27.91 14.35 -30.10
CA TYR A 45 -27.77 13.90 -31.48
C TYR A 45 -29.08 14.02 -32.27
N ARG A 46 -28.98 14.61 -33.47
CA ARG A 46 -30.07 14.68 -34.44
C ARG A 46 -30.49 13.26 -34.86
N LYS A 47 -31.65 12.80 -34.41
CA LYS A 47 -32.24 11.51 -34.80
C LYS A 47 -32.30 11.38 -36.32
N VAL A 48 -31.60 10.38 -36.85
CA VAL A 48 -31.60 10.02 -38.27
C VAL A 48 -32.95 9.36 -38.61
N PRO A 49 -33.58 9.66 -39.77
CA PRO A 49 -34.80 8.99 -40.19
C PRO A 49 -34.59 7.47 -40.27
N ARG A 50 -35.55 6.68 -39.77
CA ARG A 50 -35.41 5.20 -39.71
C ARG A 50 -35.25 4.56 -41.09
N ASP A 51 -35.73 5.22 -42.14
CA ASP A 51 -35.65 4.78 -43.54
C ASP A 51 -34.22 4.83 -44.12
N LEU A 52 -33.29 5.50 -43.44
CA LEU A 52 -31.86 5.57 -43.81
C LEU A 52 -30.96 4.68 -42.95
N THR A 53 -31.52 3.97 -41.96
CA THR A 53 -30.77 3.14 -41.01
C THR A 53 -31.24 1.69 -41.06
N GLN A 54 -30.53 0.82 -41.78
CA GLN A 54 -30.73 -0.63 -41.65
C GLN A 54 -30.05 -1.15 -40.38
N PRO A 55 -30.77 -1.85 -39.48
CA PRO A 55 -30.17 -2.48 -38.31
C PRO A 55 -29.30 -3.66 -38.75
N THR A 56 -28.01 -3.65 -38.39
CA THR A 56 -27.07 -4.74 -38.67
C THR A 56 -26.78 -5.55 -37.40
N THR A 57 -26.76 -6.88 -37.53
CA THR A 57 -26.43 -7.79 -36.42
C THR A 57 -25.00 -7.58 -35.92
N THR A 58 -24.06 -7.31 -36.83
CA THR A 58 -22.66 -6.99 -36.50
C THR A 58 -22.56 -5.71 -35.66
N GLY A 59 -23.33 -4.66 -35.99
CA GLY A 59 -23.37 -3.42 -35.20
C GLY A 59 -23.88 -3.64 -33.77
N ALA A 60 -24.91 -4.49 -33.61
CA ALA A 60 -25.41 -4.88 -32.30
C ALA A 60 -24.33 -5.58 -31.46
N VAL A 61 -23.62 -6.57 -32.01
CA VAL A 61 -22.53 -7.27 -31.31
C VAL A 61 -21.42 -6.32 -30.88
N ILE A 62 -20.96 -5.43 -31.78
CA ILE A 62 -19.92 -4.43 -31.46
C ILE A 62 -20.39 -3.52 -30.31
N SER A 63 -21.62 -3.03 -30.35
CA SER A 63 -22.16 -2.14 -29.31
C SER A 63 -22.23 -2.81 -27.93
N VAL A 64 -22.58 -4.11 -27.87
CA VAL A 64 -22.57 -4.89 -26.62
C VAL A 64 -21.15 -5.03 -26.07
N ILE A 65 -20.15 -5.29 -26.92
CA ILE A 65 -18.74 -5.39 -26.51
C ILE A 65 -18.21 -4.05 -26.00
N CYS A 66 -18.54 -2.93 -26.66
CA CYS A 66 -18.15 -1.60 -26.18
C CYS A 66 -18.77 -1.28 -24.81
N ILE A 67 -20.06 -1.60 -24.60
CA ILE A 67 -20.74 -1.38 -23.32
C ILE A 67 -20.13 -2.23 -22.21
N SER A 68 -19.84 -3.51 -22.46
CA SER A 68 -19.23 -4.39 -21.45
C SER A 68 -17.80 -3.97 -21.09
N PHE A 69 -17.02 -3.47 -22.06
CA PHE A 69 -15.68 -2.93 -21.81
C PHE A 69 -15.71 -1.64 -20.98
N ILE A 70 -16.60 -0.69 -21.31
CA ILE A 70 -16.79 0.54 -20.51
C ILE A 70 -17.21 0.18 -19.08
N LEU A 71 -18.17 -0.73 -18.94
CA LEU A 71 -18.65 -1.20 -17.64
C LEU A 71 -17.52 -1.84 -16.81
N PHE A 72 -16.68 -2.67 -17.44
CA PHE A 72 -15.51 -3.27 -16.79
C PHE A 72 -14.53 -2.21 -16.27
N MET A 73 -14.18 -1.20 -17.08
CA MET A 73 -13.30 -0.12 -16.63
C MET A 73 -13.90 0.69 -15.49
N VAL A 74 -15.19 1.05 -15.56
CA VAL A 74 -15.88 1.78 -14.49
C VAL A 74 -15.98 0.96 -13.20
N ILE A 75 -16.18 -0.36 -13.28
CA ILE A 75 -16.14 -1.25 -12.11
C ILE A 75 -14.73 -1.29 -11.51
N ASN A 76 -13.68 -1.40 -12.33
CA ASN A 76 -12.31 -1.40 -11.84
C ASN A 76 -11.95 -0.08 -11.13
N ASP A 77 -12.32 1.06 -11.70
CA ASP A 77 -12.13 2.38 -11.09
C ASP A 77 -12.94 2.56 -9.79
N LEU A 78 -14.16 2.00 -9.74
CA LEU A 78 -14.98 1.97 -8.52
C LEU A 78 -14.31 1.12 -7.42
N LEU A 79 -13.77 -0.06 -7.76
CA LEU A 79 -13.03 -0.90 -6.81
C LEU A 79 -11.78 -0.17 -6.31
N SER A 80 -11.02 0.46 -7.21
CA SER A 80 -9.85 1.29 -6.86
C SER A 80 -10.21 2.43 -5.90
N PHE A 81 -11.30 3.16 -6.18
CA PHE A 81 -11.81 4.22 -5.31
C PHE A 81 -12.27 3.72 -3.93
N LEU A 82 -12.74 2.47 -3.83
CA LEU A 82 -13.14 1.83 -2.57
C LEU A 82 -11.96 1.27 -1.77
N THR A 83 -10.82 1.01 -2.39
CA THR A 83 -9.59 0.59 -1.68
C THR A 83 -8.93 1.75 -0.92
N LEU A 84 -8.23 1.42 0.17
CA LEU A 84 -7.43 2.38 0.94
C LEU A 84 -6.03 2.52 0.32
N GLU A 85 -5.55 3.76 0.19
CA GLU A 85 -4.24 4.07 -0.34
C GLU A 85 -3.28 4.41 0.82
N VAL A 86 -2.24 3.60 1.00
CA VAL A 86 -1.18 3.87 1.99
C VAL A 86 -0.11 4.74 1.37
N ARG A 87 0.12 5.95 1.90
CA ARG A 87 1.18 6.86 1.45
C ARG A 87 2.32 6.91 2.46
N SER A 88 3.55 6.80 1.96
CA SER A 88 4.78 7.00 2.74
C SER A 88 5.30 8.44 2.61
N GLU A 89 5.48 9.11 3.73
CA GLU A 89 6.08 10.45 3.86
C GLU A 89 7.32 10.34 4.77
N LEU A 90 8.41 11.07 4.45
CA LEU A 90 9.63 11.10 5.27
C LEU A 90 9.71 12.40 6.06
N PHE A 91 10.02 12.33 7.35
CA PHE A 91 10.15 13.50 8.22
C PHE A 91 11.29 13.35 9.24
N VAL A 92 11.70 14.45 9.87
CA VAL A 92 12.87 14.56 10.75
C VAL A 92 12.40 14.95 12.17
N ASP A 93 11.53 14.12 12.76
CA ASP A 93 11.13 14.22 14.17
C ASP A 93 11.17 12.82 14.80
N ASP A 94 11.43 12.75 16.11
CA ASP A 94 11.36 11.51 16.89
C ASP A 94 9.90 11.11 17.18
N PRO A 95 9.41 9.97 16.68
CA PRO A 95 8.01 9.61 16.79
C PRO A 95 7.69 8.87 18.10
N GLY A 96 7.11 9.58 19.07
CA GLY A 96 6.43 8.98 20.22
C GLY A 96 7.34 8.27 21.24
N ARG A 97 6.73 7.78 22.34
CA ARG A 97 7.34 7.17 23.56
C ARG A 97 8.69 7.76 24.02
N GLU A 98 8.65 8.41 25.19
CA GLU A 98 9.81 9.05 25.82
C GLU A 98 11.01 8.11 25.99
N GLY A 99 12.13 8.45 25.33
CA GLY A 99 13.47 7.96 25.62
C GLY A 99 13.79 6.47 25.38
N ARG A 100 12.79 5.60 25.14
CA ARG A 100 12.98 4.14 25.05
C ARG A 100 12.25 3.47 23.89
N VAL A 101 12.77 2.32 23.47
CA VAL A 101 12.21 1.44 22.44
C VAL A 101 12.06 0.03 23.03
N GLY A 102 10.86 -0.55 22.92
CA GLY A 102 10.63 -1.96 23.27
C GLY A 102 11.27 -2.88 22.23
N VAL A 103 11.89 -3.97 22.69
CA VAL A 103 12.51 -5.01 21.86
C VAL A 103 11.90 -6.35 22.20
N GLN A 104 11.52 -7.10 21.18
CA GLN A 104 11.10 -8.49 21.28
C GLN A 104 12.11 -9.34 20.52
N LEU A 105 12.86 -10.18 21.24
CA LEU A 105 13.89 -11.07 20.73
C LEU A 105 13.42 -12.52 20.82
N ASN A 106 13.57 -13.29 19.74
CA ASN A 106 13.37 -14.74 19.74
C ASN A 106 14.52 -15.41 18.97
N ILE A 107 15.37 -16.14 19.69
CA ILE A 107 16.62 -16.72 19.17
C ILE A 107 16.83 -18.12 19.75
N SER A 108 17.45 -19.02 18.99
CA SER A 108 17.81 -20.37 19.43
C SER A 108 19.29 -20.64 19.26
N LEU A 109 19.94 -21.13 20.32
CA LEU A 109 21.31 -21.63 20.33
C LEU A 109 21.24 -23.16 20.53
N PRO A 110 21.21 -23.99 19.46
CA PRO A 110 20.99 -25.43 19.56
C PRO A 110 22.09 -26.20 20.31
N TYR A 111 23.26 -25.59 20.53
CA TYR A 111 24.42 -26.22 21.15
C TYR A 111 24.86 -25.57 22.48
N LEU A 112 24.09 -24.62 23.01
CA LEU A 112 24.35 -23.98 24.31
C LEU A 112 23.14 -24.07 25.26
N SER A 113 23.37 -24.62 26.45
CA SER A 113 22.32 -24.85 27.46
C SER A 113 21.76 -23.54 28.02
N CYS A 114 20.43 -23.52 28.25
CA CYS A 114 19.71 -22.37 28.83
C CYS A 114 20.27 -21.89 30.18
N TYR A 115 20.94 -22.76 30.92
CA TYR A 115 21.60 -22.38 32.16
C TYR A 115 22.68 -21.30 31.93
N TYR A 116 23.46 -21.41 30.85
CA TYR A 116 24.57 -20.49 30.56
C TYR A 116 24.17 -19.22 29.81
N VAL A 117 23.08 -19.26 29.02
CA VAL A 117 22.66 -18.16 28.14
C VAL A 117 22.14 -16.95 28.95
N GLY A 118 22.72 -15.77 28.77
CA GLY A 118 22.22 -14.50 29.33
C GLY A 118 22.03 -13.42 28.27
N ILE A 119 21.15 -12.44 28.51
CA ILE A 119 21.05 -11.20 27.72
C ILE A 119 21.69 -10.08 28.55
N ASP A 120 22.66 -9.39 27.97
CA ASP A 120 23.33 -8.25 28.57
C ASP A 120 22.98 -6.99 27.75
N ILE A 121 22.65 -5.88 28.40
CA ILE A 121 22.27 -4.61 27.76
C ILE A 121 23.27 -3.53 28.17
N GLN A 122 23.74 -2.75 27.20
CA GLN A 122 24.65 -1.64 27.42
C GLN A 122 24.33 -0.48 26.47
N ASP A 123 24.34 0.76 26.97
CA ASP A 123 24.20 1.95 26.13
C ASP A 123 25.24 3.04 26.43
N ASP A 124 25.40 3.96 25.48
CA ASP A 124 26.39 5.05 25.57
C ASP A 124 26.01 6.09 26.65
N ASN A 125 24.79 6.06 27.18
CA ASN A 125 24.38 6.84 28.35
C ASN A 125 24.86 6.23 29.68
N GLY A 126 25.58 5.10 29.64
CA GLY A 126 26.16 4.44 30.81
C GLY A 126 25.21 3.46 31.50
N ARG A 127 24.06 3.10 30.90
CA ARG A 127 23.25 1.99 31.38
C ARG A 127 24.00 0.69 31.11
N HIS A 128 24.11 -0.17 32.12
CA HIS A 128 24.64 -1.52 31.97
C HIS A 128 23.83 -2.48 32.84
N GLU A 129 23.14 -3.41 32.20
CA GLU A 129 22.33 -4.45 32.84
C GLU A 129 22.85 -5.82 32.39
N VAL A 130 23.50 -6.54 33.30
CA VAL A 130 24.02 -7.90 33.08
C VAL A 130 22.95 -8.91 33.44
N GLY A 131 22.75 -9.94 32.62
CA GLY A 131 21.85 -11.05 32.90
C GLY A 131 20.38 -10.61 33.06
N PHE A 132 19.82 -9.96 32.04
CA PHE A 132 18.43 -9.50 32.03
C PHE A 132 17.44 -10.69 32.09
N ILE A 133 16.98 -10.99 33.31
CA ILE A 133 16.08 -12.13 33.62
C ILE A 133 14.58 -11.76 33.52
N ARG A 134 14.22 -10.48 33.73
CA ARG A 134 12.81 -10.04 33.74
C ARG A 134 12.21 -10.20 32.34
N ASN A 135 11.03 -10.84 32.22
CA ASN A 135 10.38 -11.09 30.93
C ASN A 135 11.27 -11.83 29.89
N THR A 136 12.19 -12.66 30.38
CA THR A 136 13.02 -13.55 29.56
C THR A 136 12.61 -15.00 29.82
N GLU A 137 12.06 -15.66 28.80
CA GLU A 137 11.73 -17.08 28.82
C GLU A 137 12.85 -17.90 28.17
N LYS A 138 13.19 -19.03 28.79
CA LYS A 138 14.26 -19.93 28.35
C LYS A 138 13.70 -21.33 28.19
N ILE A 139 13.55 -21.79 26.96
CA ILE A 139 12.95 -23.08 26.61
C ILE A 139 14.08 -24.02 26.15
N PRO A 140 14.34 -25.15 26.84
CA PRO A 140 15.40 -26.08 26.43
C PRO A 140 15.09 -26.72 25.07
N ILE A 141 16.10 -26.84 24.21
CA ILE A 141 16.02 -27.54 22.92
C ILE A 141 16.88 -28.80 23.02
N GLY A 142 16.23 -29.97 22.94
CA GLY A 142 16.92 -31.26 23.01
C GLY A 142 17.68 -31.44 24.33
N THR A 143 18.91 -31.94 24.27
CA THR A 143 19.74 -32.24 25.45
C THR A 143 20.65 -31.08 25.89
N SER A 144 21.01 -30.17 24.99
CA SER A 144 22.05 -29.15 25.24
C SER A 144 21.82 -27.80 24.57
N GLY A 145 20.66 -27.56 23.96
CA GLY A 145 20.33 -26.29 23.31
C GLY A 145 19.35 -25.43 24.11
N CYS A 146 19.19 -24.18 23.69
CA CYS A 146 18.25 -23.23 24.29
C CYS A 146 17.54 -22.37 23.24
N ARG A 147 16.24 -22.15 23.42
CA ARG A 147 15.50 -21.02 22.84
C ARG A 147 15.33 -19.94 23.90
N LEU A 148 15.68 -18.74 23.54
CA LEU A 148 15.64 -17.55 24.38
C LEU A 148 14.62 -16.58 23.77
N GLU A 149 13.57 -16.28 24.52
CA GLU A 149 12.56 -15.29 24.16
C GLU A 149 12.59 -14.15 25.18
N GLY A 150 12.88 -12.92 24.75
CA GLY A 150 13.09 -11.79 25.65
C GLY A 150 12.26 -10.57 25.25
N ARG A 151 11.63 -9.92 26.23
CA ARG A 151 10.92 -8.65 26.06
C ARG A 151 11.52 -7.57 26.96
N PHE A 152 12.35 -6.70 26.39
CA PHE A 152 13.11 -5.68 27.12
C PHE A 152 12.98 -4.28 26.48
N GLU A 153 13.48 -3.25 27.16
CA GLU A 153 13.53 -1.88 26.62
C GLU A 153 14.98 -1.43 26.45
N ILE A 154 15.30 -0.89 25.28
CA ILE A 154 16.57 -0.20 24.99
C ILE A 154 16.35 1.32 25.01
N SER A 155 17.42 2.08 25.25
CA SER A 155 17.39 3.54 25.22
C SER A 155 17.44 4.05 23.77
N LYS A 156 16.90 5.25 23.50
CA LYS A 156 17.01 5.92 22.18
C LYS A 156 18.38 6.59 21.94
N VAL A 157 19.45 5.90 22.29
CA VAL A 157 20.84 6.29 22.02
C VAL A 157 21.60 5.11 21.43
N PRO A 158 22.76 5.30 20.77
CA PRO A 158 23.58 4.17 20.35
C PRO A 158 23.95 3.26 21.52
N GLY A 159 24.04 1.96 21.24
CA GLY A 159 24.31 0.96 22.27
C GLY A 159 24.39 -0.44 21.69
N ASN A 160 24.33 -1.43 22.59
CA ASN A 160 24.24 -2.83 22.21
C ASN A 160 23.38 -3.62 23.21
N PHE A 161 22.77 -4.70 22.74
CA PHE A 161 22.45 -5.83 23.58
C PHE A 161 23.20 -7.05 23.05
N HIS A 162 23.64 -7.94 23.91
CA HIS A 162 24.38 -9.13 23.49
C HIS A 162 23.94 -10.36 24.26
N ILE A 163 23.97 -11.51 23.59
CA ILE A 163 23.72 -12.81 24.21
C ILE A 163 25.07 -13.43 24.49
N SER A 164 25.31 -13.74 25.77
CA SER A 164 26.61 -14.19 26.25
C SER A 164 26.47 -15.29 27.29
N THR A 165 27.61 -15.73 27.81
CA THR A 165 27.69 -16.61 29.00
C THR A 165 28.11 -15.86 30.27
N HIS A 166 28.37 -14.55 30.20
CA HIS A 166 28.90 -13.76 31.33
C HIS A 166 27.95 -13.70 32.52
N ALA A 167 26.64 -13.79 32.28
CA ALA A 167 25.61 -13.78 33.32
C ALA A 167 25.46 -15.10 34.12
N ALA A 168 26.22 -16.16 33.78
CA ALA A 168 26.11 -17.47 34.42
C ALA A 168 27.19 -17.68 35.50
N ASP A 169 26.76 -18.11 36.69
CA ASP A 169 27.62 -18.34 37.86
C ASP A 169 28.77 -19.32 37.59
N THR A 170 28.49 -20.35 36.79
CA THR A 170 29.49 -21.29 36.28
C THR A 170 29.60 -21.16 34.77
N GLN A 171 30.82 -21.25 34.26
CA GLN A 171 31.13 -21.10 32.84
C GLN A 171 31.21 -22.48 32.18
N PRO A 172 30.73 -22.65 30.94
CA PRO A 172 30.85 -23.93 30.25
C PRO A 172 32.32 -24.21 29.88
N GLU A 173 32.63 -25.50 29.70
CA GLU A 173 33.95 -25.96 29.23
C GLU A 173 34.17 -25.64 27.74
N THR A 174 33.11 -25.74 26.94
CA THR A 174 33.09 -25.41 25.51
C THR A 174 32.08 -24.30 25.21
N TYR A 175 32.40 -23.46 24.24
CA TYR A 175 31.50 -22.42 23.76
C TYR A 175 31.06 -22.73 22.33
N ASP A 176 29.76 -22.69 22.10
CA ASP A 176 29.15 -22.84 20.77
C ASP A 176 28.09 -21.75 20.58
N MET A 177 28.40 -20.76 19.76
CA MET A 177 27.54 -19.61 19.47
C MET A 177 26.78 -19.75 18.14
N ARG A 178 26.81 -20.92 17.51
CA ARG A 178 25.94 -21.23 16.36
C ARG A 178 24.49 -21.09 16.78
N HIS A 179 23.71 -20.36 15.99
CA HIS A 179 22.37 -19.96 16.39
C HIS A 179 21.41 -19.76 15.20
N LYS A 180 20.12 -19.67 15.52
CA LYS A 180 19.02 -19.30 14.61
C LYS A 180 18.25 -18.13 15.21
N ILE A 181 18.16 -17.03 14.49
CA ILE A 181 17.33 -15.87 14.84
C ILE A 181 15.95 -16.12 14.25
N HIS A 182 14.92 -16.25 15.09
CA HIS A 182 13.53 -16.39 14.62
C HIS A 182 12.93 -15.01 14.36
N SER A 183 13.10 -14.07 15.29
CA SER A 183 12.66 -12.68 15.12
C SER A 183 13.41 -11.72 16.04
N ILE A 184 13.61 -10.49 15.54
CA ILE A 184 13.91 -9.31 16.35
C ILE A 184 12.97 -8.21 15.89
N ILE A 185 12.10 -7.74 16.79
CA ILE A 185 11.07 -6.73 16.52
C ILE A 185 11.30 -5.54 17.46
N PHE A 186 11.24 -4.34 16.91
CA PHE A 186 11.45 -3.08 17.63
C PHE A 186 10.15 -2.24 17.60
N GLY A 187 9.70 -1.80 18.78
CA GLY A 187 8.44 -1.07 18.97
C GLY A 187 7.22 -1.97 19.07
N ASP A 188 6.07 -1.42 18.68
CA ASP A 188 4.79 -2.14 18.62
C ASP A 188 4.81 -3.19 17.48
N ASP A 189 4.21 -4.36 17.69
CA ASP A 189 4.13 -5.38 16.64
C ASP A 189 3.03 -5.02 15.62
N ILE A 190 3.45 -4.89 14.36
CA ILE A 190 2.58 -4.56 13.21
C ILE A 190 2.62 -5.69 12.14
N THR A 191 3.15 -6.87 12.46
CA THR A 191 3.21 -8.02 11.52
C THR A 191 1.83 -8.51 11.04
N THR A 192 0.73 -8.06 11.67
CA THR A 192 -0.65 -8.34 11.26
C THR A 192 -1.20 -7.40 10.18
N SER A 193 -0.55 -6.25 9.93
CA SER A 193 -0.95 -5.33 8.85
C SER A 193 -0.07 -5.58 7.63
N GLU A 194 -0.66 -5.62 6.43
CA GLU A 194 0.02 -5.91 5.14
C GLU A 194 0.92 -4.76 4.65
N ILE A 195 1.70 -4.16 5.55
CA ILE A 195 2.58 -3.03 5.26
C ILE A 195 3.90 -3.55 4.70
N LEU A 196 4.22 -3.13 3.48
CA LEU A 196 5.52 -3.37 2.85
C LEU A 196 6.62 -2.60 3.60
N GLY A 197 7.50 -3.30 4.31
CA GLY A 197 8.64 -2.71 5.02
C GLY A 197 9.59 -3.73 5.65
N SER A 198 10.83 -3.29 5.94
CA SER A 198 11.90 -4.12 6.53
C SER A 198 11.81 -4.13 8.07
N PHE A 199 10.71 -4.68 8.59
CA PHE A 199 10.43 -4.70 10.04
C PHE A 199 11.17 -5.81 10.80
N ASN A 200 11.58 -6.89 10.11
CA ASN A 200 12.30 -8.01 10.71
C ASN A 200 13.20 -8.72 9.66
N PRO A 201 14.23 -8.05 9.11
CA PRO A 201 15.14 -8.63 8.12
C PRO A 201 16.02 -9.78 8.65
N LEU A 202 16.14 -9.96 9.97
CA LEU A 202 16.83 -11.12 10.58
C LEU A 202 15.91 -12.31 10.82
N LYS A 203 14.65 -12.27 10.36
CA LYS A 203 13.68 -13.36 10.51
C LYS A 203 14.22 -14.67 9.91
N ASP A 204 14.06 -15.76 10.66
CA ASP A 204 14.45 -17.12 10.29
C ASP A 204 15.92 -17.28 9.84
N ARG A 205 16.81 -16.35 10.20
CA ARG A 205 18.22 -16.38 9.78
C ARG A 205 19.02 -17.39 10.61
N GLU A 206 19.76 -18.26 9.91
CA GLU A 206 20.58 -19.31 10.52
C GLU A 206 22.08 -19.05 10.34
N ALA A 207 22.84 -19.26 11.42
CA ALA A 207 24.30 -19.22 11.50
C ALA A 207 24.83 -20.56 12.02
N LEU A 208 24.37 -21.67 11.42
CA LEU A 208 24.65 -23.04 11.88
C LEU A 208 25.87 -23.69 11.21
N GLN A 209 26.36 -23.11 10.11
CA GLN A 209 27.49 -23.62 9.31
C GLN A 209 28.83 -22.92 9.65
N THR A 210 28.87 -22.20 10.77
CA THR A 210 29.99 -21.37 11.21
C THR A 210 30.80 -22.08 12.29
N ASP A 211 32.01 -21.63 12.60
CA ASP A 211 32.79 -22.22 13.69
C ASP A 211 32.15 -21.90 15.06
N ALA A 212 32.01 -22.93 15.90
CA ALA A 212 31.36 -22.84 17.22
C ALA A 212 31.92 -21.71 18.11
N GLY A 213 33.23 -21.46 18.03
CA GLY A 213 33.94 -20.45 18.80
C GLY A 213 33.88 -19.02 18.24
N PHE A 214 33.11 -18.74 17.19
CA PHE A 214 33.04 -17.40 16.61
C PHE A 214 32.08 -16.49 17.39
N THR A 215 32.53 -15.25 17.55
CA THR A 215 31.70 -14.11 17.93
C THR A 215 31.01 -13.60 16.68
N HIS A 216 29.68 -13.47 16.74
CA HIS A 216 28.88 -12.87 15.67
C HIS A 216 28.47 -11.46 16.10
N ASP A 217 28.74 -10.47 15.27
CA ASP A 217 28.41 -9.06 15.53
C ASP A 217 27.46 -8.57 14.44
N TYR A 218 26.26 -8.18 14.88
CA TYR A 218 25.15 -7.67 14.08
C TYR A 218 25.03 -6.17 14.34
N VAL A 219 25.36 -5.36 13.34
CA VAL A 219 25.22 -3.90 13.40
C VAL A 219 23.88 -3.52 12.79
N LEU A 220 22.94 -3.09 13.63
CA LEU A 220 21.57 -2.74 13.29
C LEU A 220 21.43 -1.23 13.12
N LYS A 221 20.99 -0.79 11.94
CA LYS A 221 20.61 0.62 11.70
C LYS A 221 19.09 0.71 11.78
N ILE A 222 18.59 1.29 12.86
CA ILE A 222 17.16 1.33 13.21
C ILE A 222 16.55 2.63 12.67
N VAL A 223 15.46 2.52 11.92
CA VAL A 223 14.70 3.64 11.35
C VAL A 223 13.31 3.66 11.98
N PRO A 224 12.97 4.70 12.77
CA PRO A 224 11.61 4.86 13.29
C PRO A 224 10.56 4.92 12.18
N SER A 225 9.39 4.35 12.46
CA SER A 225 8.23 4.42 11.58
C SER A 225 6.94 4.64 12.36
N VAL A 226 5.99 5.29 11.72
CA VAL A 226 4.66 5.57 12.28
C VAL A 226 3.62 5.11 11.28
N TYR A 227 2.72 4.25 11.70
CA TYR A 227 1.53 3.90 10.92
C TYR A 227 0.32 4.64 11.50
N GLU A 228 -0.35 5.43 10.66
CA GLU A 228 -1.55 6.21 10.98
C GLU A 228 -2.73 5.68 10.14
N ASP A 229 -3.63 4.97 10.82
CA ASP A 229 -4.92 4.46 10.34
C ASP A 229 -5.87 5.61 9.95
N ILE A 230 -6.87 5.34 9.10
CA ILE A 230 -7.88 6.33 8.67
C ILE A 230 -8.64 6.96 9.85
N ASN A 231 -8.74 6.25 10.99
CA ASN A 231 -9.35 6.76 12.21
C ASN A 231 -8.42 7.69 13.03
N GLY A 232 -7.17 7.91 12.59
CA GLY A 232 -6.15 8.68 13.31
C GLY A 232 -5.41 7.90 14.39
N ASN A 233 -5.62 6.59 14.50
CA ASN A 233 -4.88 5.73 15.42
C ASN A 233 -3.41 5.61 14.96
N LYS A 234 -2.46 5.91 15.85
CA LYS A 234 -1.02 5.84 15.56
C LYS A 234 -0.38 4.65 16.26
N LYS A 235 0.38 3.86 15.52
CA LYS A 235 1.27 2.81 16.05
C LYS A 235 2.73 3.18 15.81
N TYR A 236 3.61 2.84 16.75
CA TYR A 236 5.02 3.21 16.73
C TYR A 236 5.89 1.95 16.63
N ASN A 237 6.37 1.69 15.42
CA ASN A 237 7.20 0.55 15.06
C ASN A 237 8.52 1.03 14.46
N TYR A 238 9.55 0.17 14.47
CA TYR A 238 10.84 0.54 13.89
C TYR A 238 11.23 -0.49 12.83
N GLN A 239 11.64 0.00 11.67
CA GLN A 239 12.32 -0.79 10.66
C GLN A 239 13.81 -0.86 11.01
N TYR A 240 14.50 -1.85 10.48
CA TYR A 240 15.96 -1.83 10.53
C TYR A 240 16.57 -2.49 9.30
N THR A 241 17.85 -2.21 9.11
CA THR A 241 18.76 -3.00 8.27
C THR A 241 19.89 -3.53 9.15
N TYR A 242 20.59 -4.57 8.69
CA TYR A 242 21.71 -5.14 9.43
C TYR A 242 22.95 -5.32 8.54
N ALA A 243 24.12 -5.15 9.13
CA ALA A 243 25.36 -5.74 8.66
C ALA A 243 25.81 -6.83 9.66
N HIS A 244 26.56 -7.83 9.20
CA HIS A 244 26.97 -8.95 10.03
C HIS A 244 28.43 -9.31 9.78
N LYS A 245 29.15 -9.62 10.86
CA LYS A 245 30.56 -9.99 10.87
C LYS A 245 30.81 -11.13 11.84
N GLU A 246 31.77 -11.99 11.51
CA GLU A 246 32.22 -13.11 12.33
C GLU A 246 33.71 -12.96 12.64
N TYR A 247 34.11 -13.21 13.88
CA TYR A 247 35.52 -13.14 14.30
C TYR A 247 35.76 -13.87 15.64
N VAL A 248 37.01 -14.15 15.94
CA VAL A 248 37.44 -14.81 17.19
C VAL A 248 37.81 -13.74 18.23
N THR A 249 37.33 -13.88 19.47
CA THR A 249 37.63 -12.96 20.58
C THR A 249 38.27 -13.66 21.78
N TYR A 250 39.48 -13.23 22.13
CA TYR A 250 40.20 -13.69 23.32
C TYR A 250 40.06 -12.66 24.44
N HIS A 251 39.72 -13.13 25.64
CA HIS A 251 39.79 -12.35 26.86
C HIS A 251 41.26 -12.17 27.29
N TYR A 252 41.56 -11.19 28.15
CA TYR A 252 42.91 -10.96 28.72
C TYR A 252 43.55 -12.18 29.40
N SER A 253 42.76 -13.17 29.79
CA SER A 253 43.21 -14.45 30.37
C SER A 253 43.62 -15.50 29.33
N GLY A 254 43.59 -15.15 28.03
CA GLY A 254 43.77 -16.09 26.92
C GLY A 254 42.55 -16.97 26.65
N LYS A 255 41.51 -16.93 27.50
CA LYS A 255 40.28 -17.71 27.28
C LYS A 255 39.47 -17.11 26.13
N LEU A 256 39.05 -17.95 25.19
CA LEU A 256 38.03 -17.61 24.20
C LEU A 256 36.71 -17.39 24.94
N ILE A 257 36.08 -16.22 24.76
CA ILE A 257 34.71 -15.96 25.25
C ILE A 257 33.94 -15.33 24.09
N PRO A 258 33.23 -16.14 23.29
CA PRO A 258 32.44 -15.63 22.19
C PRO A 258 31.08 -15.15 22.68
N ALA A 259 30.43 -14.29 21.88
CA ALA A 259 29.10 -13.77 22.16
C ALA A 259 28.36 -13.39 20.87
N LEU A 260 27.06 -13.15 20.99
CA LEU A 260 26.20 -12.65 19.91
C LEU A 260 25.89 -11.18 20.17
N TRP A 261 26.58 -10.27 19.49
CA TRP A 261 26.41 -8.82 19.67
C TRP A 261 25.35 -8.28 18.72
N PHE A 262 24.41 -7.49 19.25
CA PHE A 262 23.46 -6.71 18.48
C PHE A 262 23.68 -5.23 18.82
N ARG A 263 24.59 -4.59 18.07
CA ARG A 263 24.86 -3.15 18.17
C ARG A 263 23.74 -2.41 17.45
N TYR A 264 23.16 -1.39 18.06
CA TYR A 264 22.06 -0.64 17.47
C TYR A 264 22.34 0.86 17.45
N GLU A 265 21.89 1.51 16.39
CA GLU A 265 21.97 2.96 16.20
C GLU A 265 20.69 3.45 15.52
N LEU A 266 20.02 4.43 16.14
CA LEU A 266 18.82 5.04 15.60
C LEU A 266 19.20 6.08 14.53
N GLN A 267 18.52 6.03 13.39
CA GLN A 267 18.65 7.02 12.32
C GLN A 267 17.75 8.24 12.60
N PRO A 268 18.19 9.47 12.27
CA PRO A 268 17.44 10.70 12.53
C PRO A 268 16.32 10.95 11.50
N ILE A 269 15.80 9.91 10.84
CA ILE A 269 14.75 9.99 9.84
C ILE A 269 13.60 9.07 10.22
N THR A 270 12.37 9.51 10.00
CA THR A 270 11.17 8.76 10.34
C THR A 270 10.29 8.55 9.11
N ILE A 271 9.78 7.33 8.95
CA ILE A 271 8.88 6.96 7.86
C ILE A 271 7.44 6.97 8.35
N LYS A 272 6.62 7.92 7.87
CA LYS A 272 5.18 7.97 8.13
C LYS A 272 4.43 7.19 7.07
N TYR A 273 3.69 6.16 7.45
CA TYR A 273 2.68 5.52 6.61
C TYR A 273 1.31 6.07 7.02
N THR A 274 0.63 6.78 6.11
CA THR A 274 -0.72 7.32 6.34
C THR A 274 -1.71 6.63 5.43
N GLU A 275 -2.79 6.08 5.99
CA GLU A 275 -3.91 5.59 5.19
C GLU A 275 -4.81 6.75 4.78
N ARG A 276 -5.06 6.88 3.48
CA ARG A 276 -6.00 7.87 2.94
C ARG A 276 -6.95 7.22 1.95
N ARG A 277 -8.18 7.72 1.93
CA ARG A 277 -9.12 7.47 0.83
C ARG A 277 -8.86 8.47 -0.28
N GLN A 278 -9.04 8.02 -1.52
CA GLN A 278 -9.03 8.94 -2.66
C GLN A 278 -10.22 9.91 -2.54
N PRO A 279 -10.03 11.21 -2.83
CA PRO A 279 -11.10 12.17 -2.79
C PRO A 279 -12.08 11.96 -3.95
N PHE A 280 -13.36 12.26 -3.74
CA PHE A 280 -14.43 11.98 -4.70
C PHE A 280 -14.21 12.59 -6.10
N TYR A 281 -13.50 13.72 -6.21
CA TYR A 281 -13.19 14.31 -7.50
C TYR A 281 -12.33 13.40 -8.38
N THR A 282 -11.43 12.59 -7.80
CA THR A 282 -10.58 11.64 -8.55
C THR A 282 -11.44 10.63 -9.32
N PHE A 283 -12.47 10.08 -8.67
CA PHE A 283 -13.42 9.15 -9.28
C PHE A 283 -14.21 9.80 -10.44
N ILE A 284 -14.72 11.02 -10.24
CA ILE A 284 -15.41 11.77 -11.30
C ILE A 284 -14.48 12.06 -12.49
N THR A 285 -13.24 12.48 -12.24
CA THR A 285 -12.26 12.68 -13.32
C THR A 285 -11.91 11.39 -14.04
N SER A 286 -11.88 10.25 -13.34
CA SER A 286 -11.62 8.94 -13.95
C SER A 286 -12.78 8.50 -14.86
N ILE A 287 -14.04 8.67 -14.44
CA ILE A 287 -15.20 8.42 -15.30
C ILE A 287 -15.12 9.29 -16.57
N CYS A 288 -14.81 10.58 -16.43
CA CYS A 288 -14.64 11.47 -17.59
C CYS A 288 -13.51 10.98 -18.53
N ALA A 289 -12.40 10.47 -17.99
CA ALA A 289 -11.30 9.92 -18.76
C ALA A 289 -11.68 8.60 -19.47
N VAL A 290 -12.38 7.67 -18.81
CA VAL A 290 -12.86 6.41 -19.42
C VAL A 290 -13.84 6.69 -20.56
N VAL A 291 -14.82 7.58 -20.34
CA VAL A 291 -15.80 7.94 -21.37
C VAL A 291 -15.12 8.67 -22.54
N GLY A 292 -14.35 9.72 -22.27
CA GLY A 292 -13.66 10.51 -23.31
C GLY A 292 -12.63 9.70 -24.10
N GLY A 293 -11.85 8.86 -23.39
CA GLY A 293 -10.89 7.94 -23.99
C GLY A 293 -11.56 6.91 -24.89
N THR A 294 -12.69 6.31 -24.46
CA THR A 294 -13.43 5.35 -25.29
C THR A 294 -13.97 5.99 -26.57
N PHE A 295 -14.54 7.21 -26.50
CA PHE A 295 -14.97 7.93 -27.69
C PHE A 295 -13.82 8.27 -28.64
N THR A 296 -12.66 8.67 -28.10
CA THR A 296 -11.47 8.97 -28.92
C THR A 296 -10.93 7.71 -29.60
N VAL A 297 -10.81 6.60 -28.88
CA VAL A 297 -10.37 5.31 -29.43
C VAL A 297 -11.35 4.79 -30.48
N ALA A 298 -12.66 4.88 -30.25
CA ALA A 298 -13.67 4.48 -31.23
C ALA A 298 -13.55 5.30 -32.54
N GLY A 299 -13.35 6.62 -32.45
CA GLY A 299 -13.14 7.48 -33.62
C GLY A 299 -11.86 7.17 -34.38
N VAL A 300 -10.76 6.84 -33.68
CA VAL A 300 -9.49 6.41 -34.31
C VAL A 300 -9.66 5.06 -35.02
N ILE A 301 -10.38 4.10 -34.42
CA ILE A 301 -10.67 2.80 -35.02
C ILE A 301 -11.53 2.98 -36.28
N ASP A 302 -12.59 3.78 -36.25
CA ASP A 302 -13.45 4.05 -37.40
C ASP A 302 -12.68 4.68 -38.57
N ALA A 303 -11.89 5.74 -38.30
CA ALA A 303 -11.04 6.38 -39.29
C ALA A 303 -10.01 5.41 -39.90
N SER A 304 -9.47 4.48 -39.09
CA SER A 304 -8.53 3.44 -39.54
C SER A 304 -9.22 2.39 -40.42
N LEU A 305 -10.39 1.90 -40.01
CA LEU A 305 -11.19 0.93 -40.76
C LEU A 305 -11.66 1.49 -42.11
N PHE A 306 -12.09 2.76 -42.14
CA PHE A 306 -12.45 3.45 -43.38
C PHE A 306 -11.24 3.55 -44.33
N SER A 307 -10.08 3.96 -43.81
CA SER A 307 -8.83 4.07 -44.57
C SER A 307 -8.36 2.72 -45.12
N LEU A 308 -8.45 1.64 -44.33
CA LEU A 308 -8.12 0.28 -44.74
C LEU A 308 -9.09 -0.24 -45.81
N THR A 309 -10.39 0.05 -45.68
CA THR A 309 -11.41 -0.34 -46.66
C THR A 309 -11.18 0.35 -48.00
N GLU A 310 -10.88 1.65 -47.99
CA GLU A 310 -10.52 2.40 -49.21
C GLU A 310 -9.20 1.92 -49.82
N PHE A 311 -8.19 1.59 -49.01
CA PHE A 311 -6.93 1.01 -49.51
C PHE A 311 -7.16 -0.36 -50.17
N TYR A 312 -7.89 -1.25 -49.51
CA TYR A 312 -8.23 -2.58 -50.04
C TYR A 312 -9.04 -2.48 -51.34
N ARG A 313 -10.01 -1.56 -51.42
CA ARG A 313 -10.79 -1.27 -52.63
C ARG A 313 -9.90 -0.77 -53.77
N LYS A 314 -8.93 0.12 -53.49
CA LYS A 314 -7.94 0.58 -54.49
C LYS A 314 -7.02 -0.54 -54.97
N HIS A 315 -6.65 -1.47 -54.08
CA HIS A 315 -5.86 -2.65 -54.43
C HIS A 315 -6.62 -3.61 -55.35
N GLN A 316 -7.89 -3.92 -55.04
CA GLN A 316 -8.74 -4.75 -55.93
C GLN A 316 -8.98 -4.13 -57.31
N MET A 317 -9.01 -2.80 -57.42
CA MET A 317 -9.15 -2.10 -58.71
C MET A 317 -7.83 -1.96 -59.49
N GLY A 318 -6.71 -2.54 -59.02
CA GLY A 318 -5.42 -2.50 -59.72
C GLY A 318 -4.76 -1.11 -59.80
N LYS A 319 -5.30 -0.09 -59.11
CA LYS A 319 -4.82 1.31 -59.15
C LYS A 319 -3.75 1.61 -58.10
N LEU A 320 -2.82 0.68 -57.92
CA LEU A 320 -1.70 0.80 -56.99
C LEU A 320 -0.32 0.79 -57.69
N SER A 321 -0.33 1.01 -59.01
CA SER A 321 0.82 1.44 -59.83
C SER A 321 0.67 2.91 -60.22
#